data_AF-A0A8T3V6J8-F1
#
_entry.id   AF-A0A8T3V6J8-F1
#
_cell.length_a   1.000
_cell.length_b   1.000
_cell.length_c   1.000
_cell.angle_alpha   90.00
_cell.angle_beta   90.00
_cell.angle_gamma   90.00
#
_symmetry.space_group_name_H-M   'P 1'
#
loop_
_entity.id
_entity.type
_entity.pdbx_description
1 polymer ?
#
loop_
_entity_poly.entity_id
_entity_poly.type
_entity_poly.pdbx_seq_one_letter_code
_entity_poly.pdbx_strand_id
1 'polypeptide(L)' 'KLIYIQVSYLLASEETVEREFKPLKSIQDNYPKYVITMDDVDMSHEGIIHLNLIDFLRDNEVI' A
#
# COMPACT_ATOMS: atom_id res chain seq x y z
N LYS A 1 4.67 -3.44 -17.11
CA LYS A 1 3.42 -3.87 -16.45
C LYS A 1 2.93 -2.68 -15.64
N LEU A 2 1.65 -2.30 -15.67
CA LEU A 2 1.16 -1.15 -14.89
C LEU A 2 0.94 -1.58 -13.44
N ILE A 3 1.38 -0.74 -12.50
CA ILE A 3 1.25 -0.94 -11.06
C ILE A 3 0.95 0.42 -10.42
N TYR A 4 0.24 0.41 -9.30
CA TYR A 4 -0.03 1.60 -8.50
C TYR A 4 0.59 1.44 -7.12
N ILE A 5 1.29 2.49 -6.68
CA ILE A 5 1.97 2.50 -5.39
C ILE A 5 1.63 3.81 -4.69
N GLN A 6 1.18 3.69 -3.45
CA GLN A 6 1.12 4.79 -2.49
C GLN A 6 2.13 4.55 -1.39
N VAL A 7 2.80 5.60 -0.91
CA VAL A 7 3.82 5.50 0.14
C VAL A 7 3.52 6.50 1.26
N SER A 8 3.59 6.06 2.51
CA SER A 8 3.44 6.90 3.69
C SER A 8 4.41 6.46 4.80
N TYR A 9 4.71 7.34 5.76
CA TYR A 9 5.53 6.97 6.90
C TYR A 9 4.78 6.01 7.84
N LEU A 10 3.61 6.41 8.33
CA LEU A 10 2.78 5.63 9.26
C LEU A 10 1.29 5.83 8.95
N LEU A 11 0.50 4.79 9.19
CA LEU A 11 -0.97 4.82 9.16
C LEU A 11 -1.53 5.09 10.56
N ALA A 12 -1.11 6.20 11.16
CA ALA A 12 -1.32 6.50 12.58
C ALA A 12 -2.78 6.78 13.00
N SER A 13 -3.70 6.91 12.03
CA SER A 13 -5.13 7.15 12.29
C SER A 13 -5.99 6.59 11.16
N GLU A 14 -7.27 6.33 11.44
CA GLU A 14 -8.26 5.95 10.42
C GLU A 14 -8.36 6.99 9.30
N GLU A 15 -8.25 8.29 9.63
CA GLU A 15 -8.21 9.37 8.63
C GLU A 15 -7.02 9.23 7.68
N THR A 16 -5.85 8.87 8.23
CA THR A 16 -4.64 8.65 7.41
C THR A 16 -4.83 7.42 6.52
N VAL A 17 -5.35 6.32 7.06
CA VAL A 17 -5.69 5.11 6.27
C VAL A 17 -6.62 5.47 5.11
N GLU A 18 -7.75 6.13 5.39
CA GLU A 18 -8.72 6.50 4.36
C GLU A 18 -8.07 7.39 3.29
N ARG A 19 -7.24 8.37 3.69
CA ARG A 19 -6.53 9.27 2.77
C ARG A 19 -5.58 8.52 1.84
N GLU A 20 -4.81 7.56 2.36
CA GLU A 20 -3.82 6.83 1.56
C GLU A 20 -4.46 5.74 0.67
N PHE A 21 -5.54 5.10 1.12
CA PHE A 21 -6.18 4.01 0.38
C PHE A 21 -7.22 4.50 -0.65
N LYS A 22 -7.91 5.62 -0.39
CA LYS A 22 -9.00 6.13 -1.26
C LYS A 22 -8.59 6.34 -2.73
N PRO A 23 -7.42 6.90 -3.06
CA PRO A 23 -7.00 7.04 -4.46
C PRO A 23 -6.92 5.68 -5.17
N LEU A 24 -6.33 4.68 -4.52
CA LEU A 24 -6.18 3.33 -5.08
C LEU A 24 -7.53 2.63 -5.26
N LYS A 25 -8.44 2.76 -4.29
CA LYS A 25 -9.81 2.22 -4.37
C LYS A 25 -10.63 2.80 -5.53
N SER A 26 -10.37 4.06 -5.89
CA SER A 26 -11.10 4.75 -6.96
C SER A 26 -10.73 4.26 -8.38
N ILE A 27 -9.63 3.51 -8.51
CA ILE A 27 -9.15 2.99 -9.78
C ILE A 27 -9.84 1.66 -10.07
N GLN A 28 -10.81 1.69 -10.99
CA GLN A 28 -11.62 0.52 -11.38
C GLN A 28 -10.93 -0.35 -12.45
N ASP A 29 -9.78 -0.91 -12.09
CA ASP A 29 -9.07 -1.91 -12.90
C ASP A 29 -8.50 -3.03 -12.04
N ASN A 30 -7.92 -4.03 -12.70
CA ASN A 30 -7.32 -5.22 -12.07
C ASN A 30 -5.78 -5.15 -12.00
N TYR A 31 -5.16 -3.97 -12.17
CA TYR A 31 -3.72 -3.86 -11.98
C TYR A 31 -3.37 -3.91 -10.48
N PRO A 32 -2.19 -4.46 -10.12
CA PRO A 32 -1.73 -4.50 -8.74
C PRO A 32 -1.66 -3.12 -8.09
N LYS A 33 -2.08 -3.04 -6.83
CA LYS A 33 -2.14 -1.81 -6.03
C LYS A 33 -1.46 -2.06 -4.69
N TYR A 34 -0.54 -1.19 -4.32
CA TYR A 34 0.26 -1.32 -3.10
C TYR A 34 0.22 -0.06 -2.26
N VAL A 35 0.21 -0.25 -0.94
CA VAL A 35 0.50 0.80 0.05
C VAL A 35 1.75 0.38 0.80
N ILE A 36 2.80 1.20 0.76
CA ILE A 36 4.08 0.91 1.41
C ILE A 36 4.26 1.86 2.59
N THR A 37 4.43 1.32 3.81
CA THR A 37 4.63 2.15 5.01
C THR A 37 5.63 1.54 5.99
N MET A 38 6.01 2.27 7.04
CA MET A 38 6.81 1.69 8.14
C MET A 38 5.98 0.97 9.20
N ASP A 39 4.68 0.79 8.97
CA ASP A 39 3.83 0.02 9.88
C ASP A 39 4.19 -1.47 9.77
N ASP A 40 4.36 -2.14 10.92
CA ASP A 40 4.64 -3.58 10.99
C ASP A 40 3.37 -4.44 10.89
N VAL A 41 2.20 -3.81 11.08
CA VAL A 41 0.90 -4.49 11.00
C VAL A 41 0.44 -4.50 9.56
N ASP A 42 0.06 -5.68 9.06
CA ASP A 42 -0.54 -5.83 7.73
C ASP A 42 -1.92 -5.14 7.69
N MET A 43 -2.00 -4.10 6.86
CA MET A 43 -3.21 -3.32 6.61
C MET A 43 -3.80 -3.60 5.24
N SER A 44 -3.48 -4.74 4.61
CA SER A 44 -4.02 -5.13 3.30
C SER A 44 -5.54 -5.29 3.37
N HIS A 45 -6.26 -4.64 2.45
CA HIS A 45 -7.70 -4.83 2.30
C HIS A 45 -8.19 -4.43 0.92
N GLU A 46 -9.36 -4.94 0.52
CA GLU A 46 -10.03 -4.57 -0.75
C GLU A 46 -9.15 -4.72 -2.00
N GLY A 47 -8.23 -5.70 -2.00
CA GLY A 47 -7.32 -5.96 -3.13
C GLY A 47 -6.12 -5.00 -3.22
N ILE A 48 -5.93 -4.15 -2.21
CA ILE A 48 -4.73 -3.32 -2.03
C ILE A 48 -3.81 -4.06 -1.06
N ILE A 49 -2.57 -4.30 -1.48
CA ILE A 49 -1.55 -5.01 -0.69
C ILE A 49 -0.77 -3.98 0.12
N HIS A 50 -0.72 -4.16 1.42
CA HIS A 50 0.16 -3.40 2.30
C HIS A 50 1.52 -4.08 2.41
N LEU A 51 2.59 -3.29 2.33
CA LEU A 51 3.96 -3.76 2.48
C LEU A 51 4.68 -2.91 3.50
N ASN A 52 5.42 -3.56 4.40
CA ASN A 52 6.39 -2.85 5.22
C ASN A 52 7.55 -2.34 4.34
N LEU A 53 7.95 -1.09 4.55
CA LEU A 53 8.96 -0.39 3.75
C LEU A 53 10.32 -1.07 3.87
N ILE A 54 10.69 -1.56 5.05
CA ILE A 54 12.00 -2.21 5.24
C ILE A 54 12.04 -3.54 4.51
N ASP A 55 10.95 -4.31 4.55
CA ASP A 55 10.87 -5.57 3.82
C ASP A 55 10.86 -5.34 2.31
N PHE A 56 10.11 -4.34 1.84
CA PHE A 56 10.10 -3.91 0.43
C PHE A 56 11.50 -3.54 -0.08
N LEU A 57 12.32 -2.86 0.73
CA LEU A 57 13.68 -2.47 0.35
C LEU A 57 14.69 -3.62 0.41
N ARG A 58 14.39 -4.68 1.15
CA ARG A 58 15.29 -5.83 1.32
C ARG A 58 15.06 -6.92 0.30
N ASP A 59 13.83 -7.05 -0.18
CA ASP A 59 13.45 -8.11 -1.10
C ASP A 59 13.51 -7.61 -2.56
N ASN A 60 14.28 -8.33 -3.38
CA ASN A 60 14.54 -7.99 -4.77
C ASN A 60 13.40 -8.45 -5.71
N GLU A 61 12.36 -9.12 -5.20
CA GLU A 61 11.29 -9.71 -6.03
C GLU A 61 9.86 -9.27 -5.63
N VAL A 62 9.70 -8.23 -4.81
CA VAL A 62 8.38 -7.81 -4.29
C VAL A 62 7.45 -7.23 -5.36
N ILE A 63 8.00 -6.60 -6.41
CA ILE A 63 7.25 -5.96 -7.51
C ILE A 63 7.94 -6.19 -8.86
#